data_AF-A0A1E1W7G8-F1
#
_entry.id   AF-A0A1E1W7G8-F1
#
_cell.length_a   1.000
_cell.length_b   1.000
_cell.length_c   1.000
_cell.angle_alpha   90.00
_cell.angle_beta   90.00
_cell.angle_gamma   90.00
#
_symmetry.space_group_name_H-M   'P 1'
#
loop_
_entity.id
_entity.type
_entity.pdbx_description
1 polymer ?
#
loop_
_entity_poly.entity_id
_entity_poly.type
_entity_poly.pdbx_seq_one_letter_code
_entity_poly.pdbx_strand_id
1 'polypeptide(L)'
;VLWRSWLSVTKEPMLIKVRFLQTIMVSILIGVIYFGQHLDQDGVMNINGAIFMFLTNMTFQNIFAVINVFCSELPIFIREHHSGMYRADVYFLSKTLAEAPVF
;
A
#
# COMPACT_ATOMS: atom_id res chain seq x y z
N VAL A 1 -5.11 -5.93 -20.82
CA VAL A 1 -4.24 -5.61 -19.66
C VAL A 1 -5.07 -5.52 -18.38
N LEU A 2 -6.05 -4.63 -18.30
CA LEU A 2 -6.97 -4.43 -17.16
C LEU A 2 -7.56 -5.72 -16.53
N TRP A 3 -8.21 -6.59 -17.31
CA TRP A 3 -8.76 -7.86 -16.80
C TRP A 3 -7.69 -8.80 -16.24
N ARG A 4 -6.51 -8.86 -16.88
CA ARG A 4 -5.39 -9.69 -16.40
C ARG A 4 -4.82 -9.11 -15.10
N SER A 5 -4.66 -7.79 -15.02
CA SER A 5 -4.21 -7.10 -13.82
C SER A 5 -5.19 -7.30 -12.66
N TRP A 6 -6.50 -7.20 -12.90
CA TRP A 6 -7.53 -7.46 -11.90
C TRP A 6 -7.49 -8.90 -11.37
N LEU A 7 -7.35 -9.87 -12.28
CA LEU A 7 -7.27 -11.28 -11.91
C LEU A 7 -5.98 -11.60 -11.14
N SER A 8 -4.87 -10.94 -11.46
CA SER A 8 -3.60 -11.08 -10.73
C SER A 8 -3.74 -10.57 -9.29
N VAL A 9 -4.32 -9.38 -9.12
CA VAL A 9 -4.55 -8.75 -7.82
C VAL A 9 -5.48 -9.60 -6.94
N THR A 10 -6.57 -10.11 -7.51
CA THR A 10 -7.54 -10.95 -6.77
C THR A 10 -7.01 -12.35 -6.43
N LYS A 11 -6.02 -12.86 -7.18
CA LYS A 11 -5.41 -14.19 -6.96
C LYS A 11 -4.25 -14.21 -5.96
N GLU A 12 -3.88 -13.07 -5.39
CA GLU A 12 -2.85 -12.98 -4.34
C GLU A 12 -3.43 -12.72 -2.93
N PRO A 13 -4.33 -13.60 -2.40
CA PRO A 13 -4.94 -13.39 -1.09
C PRO A 13 -3.94 -13.50 0.06
N MET A 14 -2.77 -14.11 -0.17
CA MET A 14 -1.70 -14.20 0.82
C MET A 14 -1.11 -12.83 1.15
N LEU A 15 -0.88 -11.99 0.13
CA LEU A 15 -0.33 -10.65 0.31
C LEU A 15 -1.30 -9.77 1.11
N ILE A 16 -2.59 -9.84 0.79
CA ILE A 16 -3.67 -9.11 1.48
C ILE A 16 -3.77 -9.55 2.95
N LYS A 17 -3.74 -10.86 3.24
CA LYS A 17 -3.80 -11.38 4.61
C LYS A 17 -2.62 -10.95 5.46
N VAL A 18 -1.40 -11.01 4.93
CA VAL A 18 -0.18 -10.59 5.65
C VAL A 18 -0.22 -9.09 5.96
N ARG A 19 -0.65 -8.26 5.00
CA ARG A 19 -0.81 -6.82 5.23
C ARG A 19 -1.86 -6.50 6.29
N PHE A 20 -2.99 -7.18 6.25
CA PHE A 20 -4.05 -7.02 7.25
C PHE A 20 -3.53 -7.35 8.66
N LEU A 21 -2.81 -8.46 8.81
CA LEU A 21 -2.18 -8.86 10.07
C LEU A 21 -1.14 -7.84 10.54
N GLN A 22 -0.27 -7.38 9.63
CA GLN A 22 0.77 -6.39 9.94
C GLN A 22 0.16 -5.06 10.39
N THR A 23 -0.90 -4.61 9.71
CA THR A 23 -1.61 -3.36 10.05
C THR A 23 -2.23 -3.45 11.44
N ILE A 24 -2.86 -4.58 11.77
CA ILE A 24 -3.40 -4.84 13.11
C ILE A 24 -2.29 -4.79 14.16
N MET A 25 -1.18 -5.50 13.95
CA MET A 25 -0.04 -5.50 14.86
C MET A 25 0.50 -4.09 15.14
N VAL A 26 0.74 -3.29 14.09
CA VAL A 26 1.24 -1.92 14.22
C VAL A 26 0.22 -1.01 14.91
N SER A 27 -1.08 -1.17 14.58
CA SER A 27 -2.14 -0.37 15.22
C SER A 27 -2.27 -0.63 16.71
N ILE A 28 -2.14 -1.89 17.14
CA ILE A 28 -2.14 -2.27 18.55
C ILE A 28 -0.92 -1.70 19.25
N LEU A 29 0.26 -1.81 18.64
CA LEU A 29 1.51 -1.31 19.23
C LEU A 29 1.45 0.21 19.47
N ILE A 30 1.02 0.98 18.47
CA ILE A 30 0.86 2.43 18.63
C ILE A 30 -0.27 2.73 19.64
N GLY A 31 -1.39 2.00 19.59
CA GLY A 31 -2.51 2.17 20.51
C GLY A 31 -2.13 1.97 21.99
N VAL A 32 -1.24 1.01 22.28
CA VAL A 32 -0.73 0.77 23.64
C VAL A 32 0.24 1.88 24.08
N ILE A 33 1.09 2.39 23.18
CA ILE A 33 2.07 3.44 23.51
C ILE A 33 1.37 4.74 23.94
N TYR A 34 0.28 5.11 23.27
CA TYR A 34 -0.45 6.35 23.53
C TYR A 34 -1.67 6.14 24.44
N PHE A 35 -1.76 4.99 25.11
CA PHE A 35 -2.89 4.67 26.00
C PHE A 35 -2.81 5.48 27.30
N GLY A 36 -3.93 6.07 27.72
CA GLY A 36 -4.02 6.76 29.01
C GLY A 36 -3.43 8.18 29.05
N GLN A 37 -3.29 8.83 27.90
CA GLN A 37 -2.78 10.20 27.83
C GLN A 37 -3.75 11.21 28.46
N HIS A 38 -3.22 12.07 29.33
CA HIS A 38 -3.96 13.20 29.89
C HIS A 38 -4.07 14.34 28.87
N LEU A 39 -5.21 15.04 28.89
CA LEU A 39 -5.49 16.17 28.01
C LEU A 39 -4.82 17.45 28.54
N ASP A 40 -3.49 17.45 28.55
CA ASP A 40 -2.66 18.62 28.86
C ASP A 40 -1.92 19.08 27.59
N GLN A 41 -1.19 20.19 27.65
CA GLN A 41 -0.46 20.74 26.49
C GLN A 41 0.54 19.72 25.90
N ASP A 42 1.25 18.98 26.76
CA ASP A 42 2.12 17.88 26.35
C ASP A 42 1.34 16.67 25.79
N GLY A 43 0.12 16.45 26.30
CA GLY A 43 -0.78 15.41 25.82
C GLY A 43 -1.25 15.66 24.38
N VAL A 44 -1.58 16.91 24.05
CA VAL A 44 -1.95 17.33 22.69
C VAL A 44 -0.77 17.16 21.73
N MET A 45 0.44 17.51 22.16
CA MET A 45 1.65 17.29 21.36
C MET A 45 1.88 15.81 21.08
N ASN A 46 1.74 14.95 22.09
CA ASN A 46 1.86 13.50 21.91
C ASN A 46 0.76 12.92 21.01
N ILE A 47 -0.49 13.40 21.08
CA ILE A 47 -1.56 12.96 20.16
C ILE A 47 -1.23 13.33 18.71
N ASN A 48 -0.70 14.54 18.48
CA ASN A 48 -0.28 14.95 17.14
C ASN A 48 0.88 14.07 16.61
N GLY A 49 1.84 13.74 17.48
CA GLY A 49 2.89 12.78 17.18
C GLY A 49 2.35 11.39 16.82
N ALA A 50 1.34 10.91 17.55
CA ALA A 50 0.68 9.63 17.26
C ALA A 50 0.01 9.63 15.87
N ILE A 51 -0.74 10.68 15.56
CA ILE A 51 -1.41 10.83 14.26
C ILE A 51 -0.39 10.87 13.12
N PHE A 52 0.70 11.64 13.29
CA PHE A 52 1.79 11.69 12.32
C PHE A 52 2.45 10.32 12.12
N MET A 53 2.73 9.59 13.21
CA MET A 53 3.31 8.25 13.17
C MET A 53 2.39 7.25 12.45
N PHE A 54 1.08 7.33 12.68
CA PHE A 54 0.07 6.51 12.03
C PHE A 54 0.00 6.78 10.52
N LEU A 55 -0.14 8.04 10.12
CA LEU A 55 -0.17 8.45 8.72
C LEU A 55 1.10 8.00 8.00
N THR A 56 2.26 8.26 8.58
CA THR A 56 3.55 7.92 8.01
C THR A 56 3.71 6.40 7.82
N ASN A 57 3.35 5.60 8.83
CA ASN A 57 3.38 4.14 8.71
C ASN A 57 2.44 3.63 7.60
N MET A 58 1.21 4.15 7.54
CA MET A 58 0.25 3.77 6.52
C MET A 58 0.75 4.14 5.12
N THR A 59 1.29 5.35 4.94
CA THR A 59 1.83 5.79 3.66
C THR A 59 3.02 4.93 3.22
N PHE A 60 3.97 4.65 4.10
CA PHE A 60 5.11 3.80 3.76
C PHE A 60 4.69 2.37 3.40
N GLN A 61 3.77 1.77 4.16
CA GLN A 61 3.25 0.44 3.83
C GLN A 61 2.62 0.40 2.43
N ASN A 62 1.85 1.42 2.06
CA ASN A 62 1.26 1.53 0.72
C ASN A 62 2.30 1.76 -0.39
N ILE A 63 3.35 2.55 -0.13
CA ILE A 63 4.42 2.76 -1.10
C ILE A 63 5.22 1.47 -1.32
N PHE A 64 5.66 0.80 -0.25
CA PHE A 64 6.39 -0.47 -0.35
C PHE A 64 5.58 -1.54 -1.08
N ALA A 65 4.27 -1.53 -0.87
CA ALA A 65 3.32 -2.39 -1.55
C ALA A 65 3.33 -2.20 -3.07
N VAL A 66 3.17 -0.96 -3.53
CA VAL A 66 3.19 -0.61 -4.96
C VAL A 66 4.56 -0.91 -5.57
N ILE A 67 5.64 -0.53 -4.88
CA ILE A 67 7.01 -0.73 -5.39
C ILE A 67 7.30 -2.22 -5.61
N ASN A 68 6.94 -3.10 -4.66
CA ASN A 68 7.22 -4.53 -4.82
C ASN A 68 6.49 -5.14 -6.04
N VAL A 69 5.21 -4.81 -6.22
CA VAL A 69 4.41 -5.30 -7.36
C VAL A 69 4.92 -4.70 -8.67
N PHE A 70 5.24 -3.42 -8.67
CA PHE A 70 5.74 -2.75 -9.87
C PHE A 70 7.12 -3.27 -10.29
N CYS A 71 8.06 -3.42 -9.35
CA CYS A 71 9.39 -3.93 -9.63
C CYS A 71 9.39 -5.38 -10.14
N SER A 72 8.47 -6.22 -9.65
CA SER A 72 8.34 -7.60 -10.13
C SER A 72 7.76 -7.68 -11.55
N GLU A 73 6.86 -6.77 -11.92
CA GLU A 73 6.24 -6.72 -13.26
C GLU A 73 7.07 -5.91 -14.29
N LEU A 74 7.96 -5.02 -13.85
CA LEU A 74 8.80 -4.16 -14.70
C LEU A 74 9.55 -4.91 -15.83
N PRO A 75 10.23 -6.05 -15.61
CA PRO A 75 10.93 -6.75 -16.70
C PRO A 75 9.97 -7.29 -17.77
N ILE A 76 8.75 -7.67 -17.37
CA ILE A 76 7.71 -8.15 -18.29
C ILE A 76 7.20 -6.97 -19.12
N PHE A 77 6.93 -5.84 -18.46
CA PHE A 77 6.51 -4.61 -19.11
C PHE A 77 7.50 -4.15 -20.18
N ILE A 78 8.80 -4.08 -19.86
CA ILE A 78 9.84 -3.64 -20.82
C ILE A 78 9.84 -4.54 -22.07
N ARG A 79 9.71 -5.86 -21.89
CA ARG A 79 9.67 -6.82 -22.99
C ARG A 79 8.43 -6.66 -23.88
N GLU A 80 7.26 -6.47 -23.28
CA GLU A 80 5.99 -6.32 -24.01
C GLU A 80 5.88 -4.94 -24.69
N HIS A 81 6.46 -3.90 -24.08
CA HIS A 81 6.56 -2.57 -24.67
C HIS A 81 7.49 -2.55 -25.88
N HIS A 82 8.68 -3.15 -25.79
CA HIS A 82 9.59 -3.29 -26.94
C HIS A 82 9.01 -4.12 -28.08
N SER A 83 8.17 -5.10 -27.77
CA SER A 83 7.45 -5.90 -28.76
C SER A 83 6.25 -5.17 -29.40
N GLY A 84 5.98 -3.92 -28.98
CA GLY A 84 4.89 -3.10 -29.52
C GLY A 84 3.49 -3.54 -29.08
N MET A 85 3.36 -4.38 -28.04
CA MET A 85 2.04 -4.93 -27.65
C MET A 85 1.12 -3.89 -26.99
N TYR A 86 1.68 -2.91 -26.27
CA TYR A 86 0.92 -1.78 -25.72
C TYR A 86 1.83 -0.60 -25.31
N ARG A 87 1.23 0.60 -25.26
CA ARG A 87 1.88 1.85 -24.80
C ARG A 87 1.97 1.91 -23.28
N ALA A 88 2.96 2.62 -22.75
CA ALA A 88 3.16 2.87 -21.33
C ALA A 88 1.92 3.47 -20.65
N ASP A 89 1.26 4.42 -21.31
CA ASP A 89 0.06 5.11 -20.80
C ASP A 89 -1.10 4.15 -20.51
N VAL A 90 -1.31 3.18 -21.41
CA VAL A 90 -2.38 2.19 -21.29
C VAL A 90 -2.08 1.25 -20.13
N TYR A 91 -0.83 0.85 -19.96
CA TYR A 91 -0.40 0.03 -18.82
C TYR A 91 -0.63 0.76 -17.49
N PHE A 92 -0.19 2.02 -17.39
CA PHE A 92 -0.33 2.81 -16.17
C PHE A 92 -1.80 2.94 -15.75
N LEU A 93 -2.68 3.40 -16.65
CA LEU A 93 -4.10 3.56 -16.36
C LEU A 93 -4.78 2.24 -16.00
N SER A 94 -4.48 1.16 -16.74
CA SER A 94 -5.11 -0.13 -16.48
C SER A 94 -4.63 -0.78 -15.18
N LYS A 95 -3.38 -0.54 -14.78
CA LYS A 95 -2.83 -1.01 -13.50
C LYS A 95 -3.40 -0.20 -12.32
N THR A 96 -3.41 1.13 -12.41
CA THR A 96 -3.99 2.01 -11.37
C THR A 96 -5.47 1.69 -11.13
N LEU A 97 -6.26 1.48 -12.18
CA LEU A 97 -7.67 1.10 -12.05
C LEU A 97 -7.87 -0.29 -11.46
N ALA A 98 -6.97 -1.24 -11.76
CA ALA A 98 -7.05 -2.58 -11.22
C ALA A 98 -6.66 -2.65 -9.73
N GLU A 99 -5.79 -1.75 -9.29
CA GLU A 99 -5.29 -1.69 -7.91
C GLU A 99 -6.11 -0.76 -7.00
N ALA A 100 -6.88 0.17 -7.57
CA ALA A 100 -7.74 1.11 -6.84
C ALA A 100 -8.68 0.51 -5.75
N PRO A 101 -9.21 -0.73 -5.87
CA PRO A 101 -10.05 -1.31 -4.81
C PRO A 101 -9.28 -2.07 -3.73
N VAL A 102 -7.97 -2.27 -3.91
CA VAL A 102 -7.10 -2.99 -2.95
C VAL A 102 -6.31 -2.03 -2.07
N PHE A 103 -6.21 -0.77 -2.48
CA PHE A 103 -5.65 0.35 -1.72
C PHE A 103 -6.78 1.21 -1.12
#